data_AF-A0A7C3AT91-F1
#
_entry.id   AF-A0A7C3AT91-F1
#
_cell.length_a   1.000
_cell.length_b   1.000
_cell.length_c   1.000
_cell.angle_alpha   90.00
_cell.angle_beta   90.00
_cell.angle_gamma   90.00
#
_symmetry.space_group_name_H-M   'P 1'
#
loop_
_entity.id
_entity.type
_entity.pdbx_description
1 polymer ?
#
loop_
_entity_poly.entity_id
_entity_poly.type
_entity_poly.pdbx_seq_one_letter_code
_entity_poly.pdbx_strand_id
1 'polypeptide(L)'
;MRADDLKCRVEDAIAGDKRKRFCVSACHVLWRELCHFAAQSPHVFDFHFLKQGLHNTPERLREELQQAVDVRDGGYDALLIGYGLCSNGLQGLRARHTPLVCVRAHDCITFLLGSKERYRAYFDAHPGTYWYSPGWIEDSAMPGKDRYEAALKTYVEEYGEESARY
;
A
#
# COMPACT_ATOMS: atom_id res chain seq x y z
N MET A 1 -32.91 5.78 -41.00
CA MET A 1 -32.30 5.44 -39.70
C MET A 1 -33.03 6.26 -38.65
N ARG A 2 -33.81 5.64 -37.74
CA ARG A 2 -34.63 6.41 -36.79
C ARG A 2 -33.72 7.02 -35.74
N ALA A 3 -34.01 8.23 -35.28
CA ALA A 3 -33.21 8.94 -34.28
C ALA A 3 -33.01 8.13 -32.98
N ASP A 4 -33.97 7.27 -32.65
CA ASP A 4 -33.93 6.35 -31.51
C ASP A 4 -32.83 5.28 -31.63
N ASP A 5 -32.53 4.82 -32.85
CA ASP A 5 -31.44 3.85 -33.09
C ASP A 5 -30.06 4.49 -32.88
N LEU A 6 -29.93 5.79 -33.16
CA LEU A 6 -28.67 6.53 -32.95
C LEU A 6 -28.46 6.82 -31.46
N LYS A 7 -29.52 7.17 -30.73
CA LYS A 7 -29.48 7.42 -29.29
C LYS A 7 -29.11 6.16 -28.51
N CYS A 8 -29.74 5.04 -28.82
CA CYS A 8 -29.44 3.73 -28.22
C CYS A 8 -27.99 3.32 -28.48
N ARG A 9 -27.48 3.51 -29.71
CA ARG A 9 -26.08 3.19 -30.06
C ARG A 9 -25.05 4.11 -29.41
N VAL A 10 -25.40 5.37 -29.14
CA VAL A 10 -24.56 6.30 -28.39
C VAL A 10 -24.56 5.94 -26.90
N GLU A 11 -25.72 5.58 -26.35
CA GLU A 11 -25.84 5.09 -24.97
C GLU A 11 -25.09 3.77 -24.77
N ASP A 12 -25.18 2.82 -25.71
CA ASP A 12 -24.43 1.55 -25.71
C ASP A 12 -22.92 1.75 -25.92
N ALA A 13 -22.51 2.73 -26.72
CA ALA A 13 -21.10 3.10 -26.89
C ALA A 13 -20.52 3.82 -25.65
N ILE A 14 -21.35 4.58 -24.91
CA ILE A 14 -20.99 5.15 -23.60
C ILE A 14 -21.05 4.09 -22.50
N ALA A 15 -21.90 3.07 -22.65
CA ALA A 15 -22.02 1.94 -21.73
C ALA A 15 -20.86 0.94 -21.81
N GLY A 16 -19.88 1.17 -22.69
CA GLY A 16 -18.59 0.47 -22.72
C GLY A 16 -17.85 0.64 -21.39
N ASP A 17 -17.96 -0.37 -20.53
CA ASP A 17 -17.49 -0.49 -19.14
C ASP A 17 -17.77 0.75 -18.27
N LYS A 18 -18.90 0.72 -17.55
CA LYS A 18 -19.25 1.72 -16.52
C LYS A 18 -18.00 2.07 -15.72
N ARG A 19 -17.61 3.35 -15.73
CA ARG A 19 -16.47 3.85 -14.94
C ARG A 19 -16.66 3.48 -13.47
N LYS A 20 -15.91 2.48 -13.01
CA LYS A 20 -15.89 2.02 -11.62
C LYS A 20 -15.15 3.01 -10.73
N ARG A 21 -15.51 3.00 -9.44
CA ARG A 21 -14.85 3.73 -8.37
C ARG A 21 -14.25 2.75 -7.38
N PHE A 22 -12.95 2.87 -7.17
CA PHE A 22 -12.21 2.07 -6.21
C PHE A 22 -11.67 2.96 -5.10
N CYS A 23 -11.58 2.42 -3.89
CA CYS A 23 -10.77 3.04 -2.85
C CYS A 23 -9.55 2.20 -2.58
N VAL A 24 -8.39 2.85 -2.50
CA VAL A 24 -7.10 2.19 -2.29
C VAL A 24 -6.55 2.57 -0.92
N SER A 25 -6.43 1.59 -0.02
CA SER A 25 -5.72 1.74 1.25
C SER A 25 -4.34 1.09 1.14
N ALA A 26 -3.28 1.88 1.16
CA ALA A 26 -1.95 1.41 0.77
C ALA A 26 -0.82 1.93 1.66
N CYS A 27 0.30 1.21 1.67
CA CYS A 27 1.53 1.70 2.28
C CYS A 27 2.02 2.92 1.51
N HIS A 28 2.37 4.00 2.22
CA HIS A 28 2.86 5.21 1.57
C HIS A 28 4.06 4.94 0.64
N VAL A 29 4.90 3.93 0.90
CA VAL A 29 6.04 3.57 0.04
C VAL A 29 5.71 3.25 -1.43
N LEU A 30 4.43 2.99 -1.73
CA LEU A 30 3.94 2.64 -3.08
C LEU A 30 3.21 3.80 -3.77
N TRP A 31 3.17 5.00 -3.17
CA TRP A 31 2.31 6.08 -3.63
C TRP A 31 2.59 6.47 -5.09
N ARG A 32 3.87 6.51 -5.49
CA ARG A 32 4.29 6.87 -6.85
C ARG A 32 3.74 5.89 -7.88
N GLU A 33 3.99 4.60 -7.67
CA GLU A 33 3.61 3.55 -8.61
C GLU A 33 2.09 3.43 -8.70
N LEU A 34 1.40 3.46 -7.56
CA LEU A 34 -0.06 3.36 -7.52
C LEU A 34 -0.75 4.55 -8.21
N CYS A 35 -0.30 5.78 -7.93
CA CYS A 35 -0.83 6.97 -8.59
C CYS A 35 -0.52 6.97 -10.10
N HIS A 36 0.69 6.53 -10.49
CA HIS A 36 1.08 6.43 -11.90
C HIS A 36 0.18 5.47 -12.68
N PHE A 37 -0.13 4.29 -12.15
CA PHE A 37 -1.00 3.34 -12.82
C PHE A 37 -2.48 3.75 -12.78
N ALA A 38 -2.94 4.36 -11.69
CA ALA A 38 -4.30 4.88 -11.62
C ALA A 38 -4.56 5.99 -12.64
N ALA A 39 -3.58 6.86 -12.89
CA ALA A 39 -3.68 7.92 -13.91
C ALA A 39 -3.83 7.39 -15.35
N GLN A 40 -3.45 6.14 -15.59
CA GLN A 40 -3.58 5.47 -16.90
C GLN A 40 -4.88 4.66 -17.03
N SER A 41 -5.63 4.51 -15.94
CA SER A 41 -6.84 3.70 -15.90
C SER A 41 -8.09 4.52 -16.29
N PRO A 42 -9.09 3.90 -16.94
CA PRO A 42 -10.38 4.57 -17.19
C PRO A 42 -11.24 4.71 -15.93
N HIS A 43 -10.85 4.10 -14.80
CA HIS A 43 -11.59 4.08 -13.53
C HIS A 43 -11.17 5.22 -12.59
N VAL A 44 -11.97 5.47 -11.55
CA VAL A 44 -11.68 6.47 -10.52
C VAL A 44 -11.10 5.79 -9.29
N PHE A 45 -10.05 6.38 -8.72
CA PHE A 45 -9.37 5.87 -7.53
C PHE A 45 -9.31 6.96 -6.46
N ASP A 46 -9.88 6.66 -5.30
CA ASP A 46 -9.71 7.48 -4.10
C ASP A 46 -8.61 6.82 -3.23
N PHE A 47 -7.54 7.56 -2.95
CA PHE A 47 -6.36 7.02 -2.25
C PHE A 47 -6.35 7.36 -0.76
N HIS A 48 -5.95 6.38 0.04
CA HIS A 48 -5.65 6.53 1.45
C HIS A 48 -4.31 5.86 1.76
N PHE A 49 -3.26 6.67 1.81
CA PHE A 49 -1.93 6.19 2.16
C PHE A 49 -1.76 6.21 3.68
N LEU A 50 -1.43 5.06 4.25
CA LEU A 50 -1.08 4.92 5.65
C LEU A 50 0.43 5.11 5.82
N LYS A 51 0.82 5.59 7.01
CA LYS A 51 2.20 5.96 7.33
C LYS A 51 3.17 4.82 7.05
N GLN A 52 4.33 5.13 6.49
CA GLN A 52 5.41 4.15 6.35
C GLN A 52 5.83 3.58 7.72
N GLY A 53 6.19 2.30 7.72
CA GLY A 53 6.79 1.62 8.88
C GLY A 53 5.80 0.83 9.74
N LEU A 54 4.49 0.92 9.46
CA LEU A 54 3.47 0.13 10.18
C LEU A 54 3.68 -1.39 10.08
N HIS A 55 4.41 -1.90 9.08
CA HIS A 55 4.77 -3.32 8.98
C HIS A 55 5.66 -3.82 10.14
N ASN A 56 6.28 -2.91 10.89
CA ASN A 56 7.03 -3.23 12.10
C ASN A 56 6.12 -3.43 13.32
N THR A 57 4.85 -3.04 13.22
CA THR A 57 3.82 -3.13 14.28
C THR A 57 2.53 -3.71 13.68
N PRO A 58 2.50 -5.02 13.36
CA PRO A 58 1.44 -5.61 12.55
C PRO A 58 0.03 -5.52 13.16
N GLU A 59 -0.09 -5.50 14.48
CA GLU A 59 -1.37 -5.28 15.18
C GLU A 59 -1.91 -3.89 14.87
N ARG A 60 -1.05 -2.87 15.01
CA ARG A 60 -1.39 -1.48 14.69
C ARG A 60 -1.69 -1.30 13.21
N LEU A 61 -0.92 -1.95 12.32
CA LEU A 61 -1.21 -1.95 10.88
C LEU A 61 -2.62 -2.50 10.62
N ARG A 62 -2.99 -3.61 11.25
CA ARG A 62 -4.31 -4.22 11.12
C ARG A 62 -5.41 -3.28 11.60
N GLU A 63 -5.22 -2.63 12.75
CA GLU A 63 -6.17 -1.68 13.31
C GLU A 63 -6.39 -0.49 12.38
N GLU A 64 -5.32 0.17 11.93
CA GLU A 64 -5.41 1.32 11.03
C GLU A 64 -6.02 0.93 9.67
N LEU A 65 -5.67 -0.24 9.13
CA LEU A 65 -6.28 -0.74 7.88
C LEU A 65 -7.75 -1.10 8.05
N GLN A 66 -8.14 -1.75 9.15
CA GLN A 66 -9.53 -2.09 9.40
C GLN A 66 -10.38 -0.83 9.56
N GLN A 67 -9.88 0.19 10.27
CA GLN A 67 -10.53 1.50 10.34
C GLN A 67 -10.68 2.14 8.96
N ALA A 68 -9.62 2.08 8.13
CA ALA A 68 -9.68 2.59 6.78
C ALA A 68 -10.74 1.87 5.93
N VAL A 69 -10.84 0.55 6.05
CA VAL A 69 -11.85 -0.29 5.39
C VAL A 69 -13.26 0.05 5.88
N ASP A 70 -13.48 0.10 7.20
CA ASP A 70 -14.79 0.32 7.81
C ASP A 70 -15.41 1.67 7.41
N VAL A 71 -14.60 2.73 7.31
CA VAL A 71 -15.04 4.07 6.89
C VAL A 71 -15.51 4.12 5.43
N ARG A 72 -15.07 3.16 4.59
CA ARG A 72 -15.27 3.16 3.14
C ARG A 72 -16.19 2.06 2.64
N ASP A 73 -16.55 1.12 3.51
CA ASP A 73 -17.41 -0.01 3.19
C ASP A 73 -18.80 0.45 2.71
N GLY A 74 -19.27 -0.12 1.61
CA GLY A 74 -20.55 0.20 0.97
C GLY A 74 -20.52 1.37 -0.04
N GLY A 75 -19.40 2.10 -0.17
CA GLY A 75 -19.31 3.29 -1.03
C GLY A 75 -18.60 3.10 -2.37
N TYR A 76 -18.01 1.93 -2.61
CA TYR A 76 -17.12 1.67 -3.76
C TYR A 76 -17.42 0.34 -4.43
N ASP A 77 -16.99 0.17 -5.68
CA ASP A 77 -17.06 -1.09 -6.40
C ASP A 77 -16.12 -2.15 -5.80
N ALA A 78 -14.96 -1.72 -5.28
CA ALA A 78 -14.06 -2.54 -4.47
C ALA A 78 -13.15 -1.68 -3.58
N LEU A 79 -12.72 -2.26 -2.46
CA LEU A 79 -11.65 -1.75 -1.61
C LEU A 79 -10.36 -2.51 -1.95
N LEU A 80 -9.36 -1.78 -2.46
CA LEU A 80 -8.08 -2.34 -2.90
C LEU A 80 -7.03 -2.13 -1.81
N ILE A 81 -6.38 -3.19 -1.38
CA ILE A 81 -5.35 -3.14 -0.33
C ILE A 81 -3.96 -3.15 -0.97
N GLY A 82 -3.30 -2.00 -0.94
CA GLY A 82 -1.92 -1.80 -1.38
C GLY A 82 -0.91 -2.18 -0.30
N TYR A 83 -1.05 -3.39 0.24
CA TYR A 83 -0.14 -4.01 1.21
C TYR A 83 0.01 -5.49 0.87
N GLY A 84 1.22 -6.02 1.03
CA GLY A 84 1.42 -7.46 1.12
C GLY A 84 0.97 -7.96 2.50
N LEU A 85 1.31 -9.21 2.85
CA LEU A 85 0.98 -9.76 4.16
C LEU A 85 1.61 -8.95 5.32
N CYS A 86 2.79 -8.34 5.09
CA CYS A 86 3.47 -7.37 5.94
C CYS A 86 3.44 -7.76 7.43
N SER A 87 4.16 -8.83 7.76
CA SER A 87 4.21 -9.40 9.12
C SER A 87 2.85 -9.86 9.64
N ASN A 88 1.96 -10.35 8.77
CA ASN A 88 0.57 -10.73 9.06
C ASN A 88 -0.35 -9.57 9.46
N GLY A 89 0.01 -8.32 9.13
CA GLY A 89 -0.82 -7.15 9.40
C GLY A 89 -2.17 -7.17 8.67
N LEU A 90 -2.30 -7.91 7.57
CA LEU A 90 -3.56 -8.06 6.84
C LEU A 90 -4.45 -9.18 7.38
N GLN A 91 -3.95 -10.04 8.27
CA GLN A 91 -4.70 -11.19 8.76
C GLN A 91 -5.97 -10.72 9.50
N GLY A 92 -7.13 -11.27 9.16
CA GLY A 92 -8.41 -10.95 9.80
C GLY A 92 -9.09 -9.67 9.30
N LEU A 93 -8.50 -8.97 8.33
CA LEU A 93 -9.13 -7.82 7.68
C LEU A 93 -10.44 -8.26 6.99
N ARG A 94 -11.50 -7.45 7.14
CA ARG A 94 -12.83 -7.77 6.62
C ARG A 94 -13.60 -6.53 6.17
N ALA A 95 -14.43 -6.69 5.15
CA ALA A 95 -15.45 -5.74 4.72
C ALA A 95 -16.82 -6.44 4.70
N ARG A 96 -17.92 -5.70 4.93
CA ARG A 96 -19.27 -6.29 5.00
C ARG A 96 -20.04 -6.15 3.70
N HIS A 97 -19.87 -5.03 2.99
CA HIS A 97 -20.71 -4.67 1.86
C HIS A 97 -19.93 -4.52 0.55
N THR A 98 -18.68 -4.04 0.62
CA THR A 98 -17.82 -3.85 -0.55
C THR A 98 -16.79 -4.99 -0.67
N PRO A 99 -16.56 -5.52 -1.88
CA PRO A 99 -15.49 -6.49 -2.11
C PRO A 99 -14.12 -5.97 -1.65
N LEU A 100 -13.45 -6.74 -0.81
CA LEU A 100 -12.08 -6.48 -0.37
C LEU A 100 -11.10 -7.25 -1.26
N VAL A 101 -10.18 -6.54 -1.92
CA VAL A 101 -9.20 -7.12 -2.84
C VAL A 101 -7.80 -6.93 -2.28
N CYS A 102 -7.14 -8.04 -1.98
CA CYS A 102 -5.76 -8.06 -1.49
C CYS A 102 -4.84 -8.72 -2.52
N VAL A 103 -3.63 -8.18 -2.67
CA VAL A 103 -2.61 -8.78 -3.53
C VAL A 103 -1.91 -9.91 -2.78
N ARG A 104 -1.67 -11.04 -3.46
CA ARG A 104 -0.93 -12.18 -2.89
C ARG A 104 0.57 -11.89 -2.88
N ALA A 105 1.04 -11.26 -1.82
CA ALA A 105 2.44 -10.88 -1.62
C ALA A 105 2.88 -11.05 -0.16
N HIS A 106 4.18 -11.24 0.07
CA HIS A 106 4.73 -11.28 1.44
C HIS A 106 4.78 -9.89 2.07
N ASP A 107 5.20 -8.90 1.30
CA ASP A 107 5.33 -7.50 1.72
C ASP A 107 5.23 -6.57 0.51
N CYS A 108 5.39 -5.25 0.74
CA CYS A 108 5.36 -4.26 -0.34
C CYS A 108 6.54 -4.37 -1.32
N ILE A 109 7.67 -4.97 -0.94
CA ILE A 109 8.83 -5.17 -1.83
C ILE A 109 8.49 -6.17 -2.92
N THR A 110 7.67 -7.18 -2.60
CA THR A 110 7.16 -8.15 -3.60
C THR A 110 6.47 -7.42 -4.77
N PHE A 111 5.75 -6.32 -4.51
CA PHE A 111 5.12 -5.53 -5.58
C PHE A 111 6.13 -4.84 -6.47
N LEU A 112 7.14 -4.20 -5.86
CA LEU A 112 8.19 -3.47 -6.58
C LEU A 112 9.04 -4.41 -7.44
N LEU A 113 9.23 -5.65 -7.01
CA LEU A 113 9.91 -6.68 -7.80
C LEU A 113 9.02 -7.35 -8.86
N GLY A 114 7.70 -7.22 -8.72
CA GLY A 114 6.69 -7.77 -9.64
C GLY A 114 6.54 -9.30 -9.60
N SER A 115 7.25 -10.00 -8.71
CA SER A 115 7.20 -11.47 -8.61
C SER A 115 7.61 -11.95 -7.22
N LYS A 116 6.82 -12.87 -6.66
CA LYS A 116 7.14 -13.54 -5.39
C LYS A 116 8.33 -14.49 -5.55
N GLU A 117 8.52 -15.08 -6.72
CA GLU A 117 9.65 -15.95 -7.05
C GLU A 117 10.94 -15.13 -7.11
N ARG A 118 10.92 -13.97 -7.77
CA ARG A 118 12.05 -13.03 -7.81
C ARG A 118 12.38 -12.51 -6.42
N TYR A 119 11.36 -12.12 -5.65
CA TYR A 119 11.53 -11.72 -4.25
C TYR A 119 12.23 -12.83 -3.45
N ARG A 120 11.72 -14.06 -3.52
CA ARG A 120 12.24 -15.19 -2.76
C ARG A 120 13.68 -15.52 -3.14
N ALA A 121 13.97 -15.62 -4.43
CA ALA A 121 15.32 -15.90 -4.93
C ALA A 121 16.33 -14.83 -4.48
N TYR A 122 15.94 -13.55 -4.54
CA TYR A 122 16.82 -12.46 -4.11
C TYR A 122 17.04 -12.48 -2.59
N PHE A 123 15.98 -12.66 -1.81
CA PHE A 123 16.04 -12.72 -0.35
C PHE A 123 16.94 -13.87 0.14
N ASP A 124 16.75 -15.07 -0.42
CA ASP A 124 17.54 -16.25 -0.04
C ASP A 124 19.03 -16.08 -0.39
N ALA A 125 19.33 -15.41 -1.50
CA ALA A 125 20.71 -15.15 -1.93
C ALA A 125 21.37 -13.96 -1.20
N HIS A 126 20.60 -13.00 -0.71
CA HIS A 126 21.09 -11.75 -0.13
C HIS A 126 20.35 -11.39 1.18
N PRO A 127 20.52 -12.21 2.25
CA PRO A 127 19.92 -11.92 3.54
C PRO A 127 20.40 -10.56 4.08
N GLY A 128 19.50 -9.80 4.71
CA GLY A 128 19.83 -8.48 5.26
C GLY A 128 19.88 -7.35 4.22
N THR A 129 19.35 -7.56 3.00
CA THR A 129 19.25 -6.50 1.99
C THR A 129 18.40 -5.32 2.47
N TYR A 130 18.94 -4.11 2.29
CA TYR A 130 18.17 -2.88 2.39
C TYR A 130 17.52 -2.51 1.05
N TRP A 131 16.23 -2.21 1.07
CA TRP A 131 15.46 -1.87 -0.13
C TRP A 131 15.20 -0.36 -0.19
N TYR A 132 15.99 0.34 -1.00
CA TYR A 132 15.87 1.80 -1.21
C TYR A 132 14.95 2.11 -2.39
N SER A 133 13.64 2.05 -2.19
CA SER A 133 12.69 2.55 -3.21
C SER A 133 12.54 4.08 -3.13
N PRO A 134 12.15 4.77 -4.21
CA PRO A 134 11.89 6.20 -4.16
C PRO A 134 10.87 6.59 -3.08
N GLY A 135 9.75 5.84 -2.99
CA GLY A 135 8.74 6.09 -1.96
C GLY A 135 9.23 5.86 -0.53
N TRP A 136 10.26 5.01 -0.32
CA TRP A 136 10.88 4.83 0.99
C TRP A 136 11.81 5.99 1.38
N ILE A 137 12.58 6.47 0.40
CA ILE A 137 13.52 7.59 0.55
C ILE A 137 12.79 8.88 0.90
N GLU A 138 11.60 9.09 0.33
CA GLU A 138 10.82 10.32 0.50
C GLU A 138 10.18 10.47 1.89
N ASP A 139 9.91 9.37 2.60
CA ASP A 139 9.02 9.37 3.77
C ASP A 139 9.72 9.08 5.10
N SER A 140 11.05 8.87 5.10
CA SER A 140 11.76 8.56 6.34
C SER A 140 13.21 9.01 6.38
N ALA A 141 13.73 9.15 7.60
CA ALA A 141 15.17 9.33 7.79
C ALA A 141 15.91 8.09 7.29
N MET A 142 16.72 8.28 6.26
CA MET A 142 17.52 7.21 5.68
C MET A 142 18.58 6.72 6.67
N PRO A 143 18.96 5.43 6.62
CA PRO A 143 20.15 4.95 7.31
C PRO A 143 21.35 5.82 6.91
N GLY A 144 22.02 6.39 7.90
CA GLY A 144 23.08 7.36 7.70
C GLY A 144 23.54 7.95 9.03
N LYS A 145 24.60 8.77 8.98
CA LYS A 145 25.23 9.37 10.17
C LYS A 145 24.22 10.15 11.01
N ASP A 146 23.45 11.04 10.38
CA ASP A 146 22.51 11.91 11.09
C ASP A 146 21.43 11.11 11.82
N ARG A 147 20.90 10.05 11.18
CA ARG A 147 19.93 9.15 11.82
C ARG A 147 20.55 8.39 12.99
N TYR A 148 21.78 7.89 12.81
CA TYR A 148 22.49 7.17 13.86
C TYR A 148 22.74 8.07 15.07
N GLU A 149 23.27 9.27 14.86
CA GLU A 149 23.56 10.22 15.94
C GLU A 149 22.28 10.65 16.67
N ALA A 150 21.20 10.91 15.93
CA ALA A 150 19.90 11.23 16.52
C ALA A 150 19.34 10.05 17.34
N ALA A 151 19.37 8.83 16.80
CA ALA A 151 18.90 7.64 17.49
C ALA A 151 19.72 7.36 18.77
N LEU A 152 21.05 7.42 18.67
CA LEU A 152 21.94 7.25 19.81
C LEU A 152 21.64 8.29 20.89
N LYS A 153 21.45 9.55 20.53
CA LYS A 153 21.09 10.61 21.49
C LYS A 153 19.78 10.27 22.22
N THR A 154 18.73 9.87 21.50
CA THR A 154 17.46 9.45 22.11
C THR A 154 17.65 8.25 23.05
N TYR A 155 18.44 7.26 22.65
CA TYR A 155 18.70 6.10 23.50
C TYR A 155 19.53 6.43 24.74
N VAL A 156 20.49 7.35 24.65
CA VAL A 156 21.25 7.83 25.82
C VAL A 156 20.32 8.53 26.81
N GLU A 157 19.40 9.36 26.32
CA GLU A 157 18.41 10.07 27.16
C GLU A 157 17.46 9.10 27.88
N GLU A 158 17.05 8.01 27.21
CA GLU A 158 16.06 7.07 27.74
C GLU A 158 16.68 5.94 28.59
N TYR A 159 17.86 5.45 28.22
CA TYR A 159 18.46 4.22 28.76
C TYR A 159 19.86 4.41 29.37
N GLY A 160 20.46 5.60 29.29
CA GLY A 160 21.81 5.90 29.75
C GLY A 160 22.93 5.50 28.78
N GLU A 161 24.13 6.06 28.95
CA GLU A 161 25.24 5.95 27.99
C GLU A 161 25.76 4.52 27.74
N GLU A 162 25.82 3.67 28.78
CA GLU A 162 26.28 2.29 28.62
C GLU A 162 25.28 1.46 27.81
N SER A 163 24.00 1.53 28.15
CA SER A 163 22.95 0.74 27.49
C SER A 163 22.73 1.20 26.05
N ALA A 164 22.83 2.50 25.77
CA ALA A 164 22.53 3.07 24.46
C ALA A 164 23.48 2.64 23.33
N ARG A 165 24.64 2.05 23.66
CA ARG A 165 25.66 1.60 22.69
C ARG A 165 25.50 0.15 22.25
N TYR A 166 24.60 -0.62 22.87
CA TYR A 166 24.35 -2.05 22.62
C TYR A 166 22.92 -2.27 22.11
#